data_AF-A0A510KLI6-F1
#
_entry.id   AF-A0A510KLI6-F1
#
_cell.length_a   1.000
_cell.length_b   1.000
_cell.length_c   1.000
_cell.angle_alpha   90.00
_cell.angle_beta   90.00
_cell.angle_gamma   90.00
#
_symmetry.space_group_name_H-M   'P 1'
#
loop_
_entity.id
_entity.type
_entity.pdbx_description
1 polymer ?
#
loop_
_entity_poly.entity_id
_entity_poly.type
_entity_poly.pdbx_seq_one_letter_code
_entity_poly.pdbx_strand_id
1 'polypeptide(L)'
;MNNKYFMPKYDLNILKHINEHYKISFRELCLKYPEEKFSTNERLVFLISEGYVQYYQVIEKSNIDNQNYKFKRFIVSPKGKKFLQDYFEQKRQDNINNFRTLILEIMRSFFFPLIVSIIAAYLTAKFTK
;
A
#
# COMPACT_ATOMS: atom_id res chain seq x y z
N MET A 1 -8.98 12.13 10.87
CA MET A 1 -7.84 11.19 10.89
C MET A 1 -6.66 11.88 10.24
N ASN A 2 -5.62 12.22 11.01
CA ASN A 2 -4.38 12.76 10.43
C ASN A 2 -3.70 11.65 9.65
N ASN A 3 -3.68 11.77 8.32
CA ASN A 3 -3.05 10.80 7.45
C ASN A 3 -1.54 10.98 7.56
N LYS A 4 -0.95 10.40 8.61
CA LYS A 4 0.47 10.53 8.98
C LYS A 4 1.44 10.03 7.88
N TYR A 5 0.90 9.40 6.84
CA TYR A 5 1.61 8.79 5.72
C TYR A 5 0.95 9.16 4.39
N PHE A 6 0.82 10.46 4.09
CA PHE A 6 0.36 10.89 2.78
C PHE A 6 1.50 10.82 1.76
N MET A 7 1.50 9.77 0.93
CA MET A 7 2.34 9.66 -0.26
C MET A 7 1.42 9.53 -1.48
N PRO A 8 1.67 10.26 -2.58
CA PRO A 8 0.87 10.12 -3.79
C PRO A 8 0.84 8.66 -4.28
N LYS A 9 -0.30 8.24 -4.81
CA LYS A 9 -0.57 6.83 -5.18
C LYS A 9 0.52 6.23 -6.07
N TYR A 10 1.00 6.99 -7.05
CA TYR A 10 2.03 6.51 -7.98
C TYR A 10 3.41 6.41 -7.33
N ASP A 11 3.76 7.33 -6.42
CA ASP A 11 5.03 7.29 -5.69
C ASP A 11 5.07 6.07 -4.76
N LEU A 12 3.95 5.80 -4.09
CA LEU A 12 3.79 4.60 -3.27
C LEU A 12 3.91 3.32 -4.12
N ASN A 13 3.35 3.32 -5.33
CA ASN A 13 3.40 2.17 -6.22
C ASN A 13 4.82 1.94 -6.77
N ILE A 14 5.55 3.01 -7.10
CA ILE A 14 6.96 2.93 -7.48
C ILE A 14 7.78 2.40 -6.31
N LEU A 15 7.60 2.93 -5.10
CA LEU A 15 8.31 2.50 -3.90
C LEU A 15 8.07 1.00 -3.59
N LYS A 16 6.82 0.54 -3.68
CA LYS A 16 6.47 -0.89 -3.53
C LYS A 16 7.16 -1.76 -4.57
N HIS A 17 7.14 -1.31 -5.82
CA HIS A 17 7.75 -2.08 -6.91
C HIS A 17 9.27 -2.20 -6.76
N ILE A 18 9.95 -1.12 -6.34
CA ILE A 18 11.39 -1.18 -6.01
C ILE A 18 11.63 -2.17 -4.86
N ASN A 19 10.74 -2.19 -3.84
CA ASN A 19 10.87 -3.11 -2.70
C ASN A 19 10.71 -4.58 -3.10
N GLU A 20 9.80 -4.90 -4.02
CA GLU A 20 9.55 -6.26 -4.51
C GLU A 20 10.75 -6.84 -5.28
N HIS A 21 11.43 -6.01 -6.08
CA HIS A 21 12.53 -6.46 -6.93
C HIS A 21 13.91 -6.33 -6.29
N TYR A 22 14.00 -5.79 -5.06
CA TYR A 22 15.20 -5.51 -4.27
C TYR A 22 16.22 -4.55 -4.88
N LYS A 23 16.46 -4.61 -6.21
CA LYS A 23 17.45 -3.85 -6.97
C LYS A 23 16.92 -3.65 -8.40
N ILE A 24 16.50 -2.43 -8.73
CA ILE A 24 15.94 -2.11 -10.05
C ILE A 24 16.68 -0.96 -10.71
N SER A 25 16.84 -0.99 -12.03
CA SER A 25 17.37 0.10 -12.83
C SER A 25 16.25 1.05 -13.27
N PHE A 26 16.61 2.26 -13.70
CA PHE A 26 15.62 3.21 -14.24
C PHE A 26 14.89 2.64 -15.46
N ARG A 27 15.61 1.93 -16.34
CA ARG A 27 15.05 1.30 -17.53
C ARG A 27 14.01 0.24 -17.19
N GLU A 28 14.32 -0.65 -16.24
CA GLU A 28 13.37 -1.67 -15.76
C GLU A 28 12.15 -1.02 -15.07
N LEU A 29 12.37 0.06 -14.30
CA LEU A 29 11.27 0.82 -13.70
C LEU A 29 10.34 1.41 -14.77
N CYS A 30 10.91 1.92 -15.86
CA CYS A 30 10.16 2.48 -16.99
C CYS A 30 9.36 1.44 -17.78
N LEU A 31 9.66 0.14 -17.68
CA LEU A 31 8.84 -0.91 -18.29
C LEU A 31 7.45 -0.98 -17.67
N LYS A 32 7.35 -0.76 -16.36
CA LYS A 32 6.08 -0.78 -15.61
C LYS A 32 5.47 0.62 -15.44
N TYR A 33 6.32 1.63 -15.30
CA TYR A 33 5.92 3.03 -15.14
C TYR A 33 6.60 3.88 -16.22
N PRO A 34 6.06 3.94 -17.45
CA PRO A 34 6.65 4.71 -18.55
C PRO A 34 6.79 6.20 -18.20
N GLU A 35 7.95 6.79 -18.53
CA GLU A 35 8.28 8.18 -18.22
C GLU A 35 7.21 9.17 -18.74
N GLU A 36 6.80 9.00 -19.99
CA GLU A 36 5.83 9.87 -20.68
C GLU A 36 4.47 9.96 -19.96
N LYS A 37 4.09 8.92 -19.20
CA LYS A 37 2.79 8.83 -18.54
C LYS A 37 2.85 9.16 -17.05
N PHE A 38 3.99 8.89 -16.42
CA PHE A 38 4.08 8.91 -14.96
C PHE A 38 5.12 9.90 -14.43
N SER A 39 5.92 10.55 -15.28
CA SER A 39 7.07 11.37 -14.85
C SER A 39 7.96 10.60 -13.88
N THR A 40 8.26 9.35 -14.22
CA THR A 40 8.90 8.37 -13.35
C THR A 40 10.24 8.86 -12.81
N ASN A 41 10.99 9.62 -13.59
CA ASN A 41 12.23 10.26 -13.15
C ASN A 41 11.99 11.28 -12.03
N GLU A 42 11.03 12.19 -12.20
CA GLU A 42 10.69 13.18 -11.17
C GLU A 42 10.22 12.52 -9.88
N ARG A 43 9.37 11.49 -9.99
CA ARG A 43 8.89 10.71 -8.84
C ARG A 43 10.02 9.98 -8.13
N LEU A 44 10.96 9.42 -8.90
CA LEU A 44 12.12 8.74 -8.35
C LEU A 44 13.06 9.72 -7.66
N VAL A 45 13.27 10.92 -8.23
CA VAL A 45 14.02 12.01 -7.61
C VAL A 45 13.38 12.41 -6.29
N PHE A 46 12.05 12.57 -6.25
CA PHE A 46 11.32 12.85 -5.02
C PHE A 46 11.50 11.75 -3.96
N LEU A 47 11.35 10.48 -4.34
CA LEU A 47 11.54 9.36 -3.41
C LEU A 47 12.98 9.27 -2.87
N ILE A 48 13.97 9.71 -3.65
CA ILE A 48 15.37 9.80 -3.23
C ILE A 48 15.57 10.99 -2.29
N SER A 49 15.02 12.17 -2.61
CA SER A 49 15.17 13.38 -1.77
C SER A 49 14.51 13.19 -0.40
N GLU A 50 13.37 12.51 -0.37
CA GLU A 50 12.69 12.13 0.87
C GLU A 50 13.38 10.98 1.60
N GLY A 51 14.43 10.40 1.02
CA GLY A 51 15.22 9.33 1.64
C GLY A 51 14.48 7.99 1.73
N TYR A 52 13.41 7.78 0.97
CA TYR A 52 12.71 6.49 0.87
C TYR A 52 13.45 5.52 -0.06
N VAL A 53 14.16 6.04 -1.06
CA VAL A 53 14.94 5.27 -2.02
C VAL A 53 16.41 5.69 -1.94
N GLN A 54 17.31 4.71 -2.07
CA GLN A 54 18.74 4.91 -2.24
C GLN A 54 19.17 4.32 -3.58
N TYR A 55 20.32 4.74 -4.08
CA TYR A 55 20.91 4.15 -5.26
C TYR A 55 22.40 3.91 -5.08
N TYR A 56 22.92 2.92 -5.80
CA TYR A 56 24.34 2.67 -5.93
C TYR A 56 24.70 2.54 -7.41
N GLN A 57 25.95 2.85 -7.75
CA GLN A 57 26.45 2.69 -9.11
C GLN A 57 26.92 1.25 -9.31
N VAL A 58 26.52 0.68 -10.44
CA VAL A 58 27.00 -0.60 -10.94
C VAL A 58 27.80 -0.35 -12.20
N ILE A 59 28.94 -1.01 -12.29
CA ILE A 59 29.79 -1.03 -13.48
C ILE A 59 29.61 -2.40 -14.12
N GLU A 60 29.05 -2.43 -15.31
CA GLU A 60 28.92 -3.66 -16.10
C GLU A 60 29.89 -3.58 -17.28
N LYS A 61 30.71 -4.62 -17.42
CA LYS A 61 31.60 -4.77 -18.56
C LYS A 61 30.81 -5.36 -19.71
N SER A 62 30.72 -4.64 -20.82
CA SER A 62 30.21 -5.23 -22.06
C SER A 62 31.29 -6.12 -22.67
N ASN A 63 30.91 -7.36 -22.99
CA ASN A 63 31.77 -8.29 -23.72
C ASN A 63 31.96 -7.89 -25.21
N ILE A 64 31.16 -6.94 -25.71
CA ILE A 64 31.12 -6.58 -27.14
C ILE A 64 32.10 -5.43 -27.44
N ASP A 65 32.20 -4.43 -26.56
CA ASP A 65 32.93 -3.19 -26.86
C ASP A 65 34.12 -2.91 -25.93
N ASN A 66 34.41 -3.79 -24.95
CA ASN A 66 35.36 -3.52 -23.85
C ASN A 66 35.08 -2.19 -23.11
N GLN A 67 33.86 -1.66 -23.24
CA GLN A 67 33.43 -0.43 -22.58
C GLN A 67 32.74 -0.76 -21.24
N ASN A 68 33.06 0.05 -20.23
CA ASN A 68 32.43 -0.03 -18.92
C ASN A 68 31.17 0.84 -18.92
N TYR A 69 30.00 0.19 -18.88
CA TYR A 69 28.73 0.90 -18.74
C TYR A 69 28.45 1.14 -17.26
N LYS A 70 28.25 2.42 -16.89
CA LYS A 70 27.87 2.82 -15.54
C LYS A 70 26.38 3.08 -15.48
N PHE A 71 25.65 2.32 -14.65
CA PHE A 71 24.23 2.57 -14.41
C PHE A 71 23.89 2.55 -12.92
N LYS A 72 22.80 3.23 -12.57
CA LYS A 72 22.27 3.30 -11.20
C LYS A 72 21.32 2.12 -10.95
N ARG A 73 21.49 1.46 -9.82
CA ARG A 73 20.50 0.53 -9.25
C ARG A 73 19.86 1.15 -8.03
N PHE A 74 18.54 1.17 -8.00
CA PHE A 74 17.71 1.74 -6.94
C PHE A 74 17.25 0.65 -5.99
N ILE A 75 17.27 0.97 -4.70
CA ILE A 75 16.86 0.10 -3.59
C ILE A 75 16.03 0.90 -2.60
N VAL A 76 15.13 0.24 -1.89
CA VAL A 76 14.39 0.88 -0.80
C VAL A 76 15.28 1.01 0.43
N SER A 77 15.35 2.23 0.98
CA SER A 77 16.13 2.52 2.17
C SER A 77 15.48 1.92 3.43
N PRO A 78 16.17 1.86 4.58
CA PRO A 78 15.54 1.48 5.85
C PRO A 78 14.33 2.35 6.20
N LYS A 79 14.38 3.66 5.91
CA LYS A 79 13.25 4.60 6.08
C LYS A 79 12.08 4.21 5.17
N GLY A 80 12.34 3.91 3.90
CA GLY A 80 11.34 3.44 2.94
C GLY A 80 10.68 2.13 3.34
N LYS A 81 11.46 1.17 3.86
CA LYS A 81 10.93 -0.12 4.34
C LYS A 81 10.00 0.07 5.55
N LYS A 82 10.43 0.89 6.52
CA LYS A 82 9.60 1.22 7.69
C LYS A 82 8.30 1.91 7.27
N PHE A 83 8.38 2.87 6.35
CA PHE A 83 7.20 3.54 5.79
C PHE A 83 6.22 2.55 5.14
N LEU A 84 6.72 1.62 4.32
CA LEU A 84 5.86 0.60 3.70
C LEU A 84 5.22 -0.31 4.75
N GLN A 85 5.97 -0.73 5.78
CA GLN A 85 5.44 -1.53 6.87
C GLN A 85 4.30 -0.80 7.60
N ASP A 86 4.55 0.43 8.05
CA ASP A 86 3.55 1.27 8.73
C ASP A 86 2.29 1.44 7.85
N TYR A 87 2.49 1.68 6.55
CA TYR A 87 1.40 1.81 5.57
C TYR A 87 0.54 0.53 5.48
N PHE A 88 1.16 -0.65 5.40
CA PHE A 88 0.44 -1.91 5.30
C PHE A 88 -0.29 -2.26 6.60
N GLU A 89 0.32 -1.99 7.75
CA GLU A 89 -0.30 -2.17 9.06
C GLU A 89 -1.53 -1.27 9.23
N GLN A 90 -1.42 0.00 8.87
CA GLN A 90 -2.55 0.93 8.90
C GLN A 90 -3.67 0.48 7.97
N LYS A 91 -3.36 0.12 6.73
CA LYS A 91 -4.38 -0.37 5.77
C LYS A 91 -5.08 -1.63 6.27
N ARG A 92 -4.36 -2.54 6.93
CA ARG A 92 -4.95 -3.72 7.56
C ARG A 92 -5.90 -3.33 8.70
N GLN A 93 -5.48 -2.39 9.55
CA GLN A 93 -6.31 -1.91 10.65
C GLN A 93 -7.59 -1.22 10.15
N ASP A 94 -7.48 -0.40 9.11
CA ASP A 94 -8.62 0.28 8.49
C ASP A 94 -9.62 -0.74 7.92
N ASN A 95 -9.14 -1.79 7.25
CA ASN A 95 -10.01 -2.87 6.77
C ASN A 95 -10.73 -3.59 7.90
N ILE A 96 -10.04 -3.91 9.00
CA ILE A 96 -10.64 -4.55 10.18
C ILE A 96 -11.71 -3.64 10.80
N ASN A 97 -11.42 -2.35 10.93
CA ASN A 97 -12.36 -1.37 11.48
C ASN A 97 -13.59 -1.25 10.58
N ASN A 98 -13.41 -1.12 9.26
CA ASN A 98 -14.50 -1.05 8.29
C ASN A 98 -15.39 -2.30 8.34
N PHE A 99 -14.79 -3.48 8.42
CA PHE A 99 -15.53 -4.74 8.52
C PHE A 99 -16.32 -4.84 9.83
N ARG A 100 -15.73 -4.41 10.95
CA ARG A 100 -16.43 -4.33 12.24
C ARG A 100 -17.63 -3.39 12.17
N THR A 101 -17.47 -2.22 11.56
CA THR A 101 -18.58 -1.27 11.38
C THR A 101 -19.71 -1.88 10.56
N LEU A 102 -19.38 -2.55 9.45
CA LEU A 102 -20.35 -3.23 8.61
C LEU A 102 -21.12 -4.32 9.38
N ILE A 103 -20.42 -5.16 10.16
CA ILE A 103 -21.07 -6.17 11.00
C ILE A 103 -22.01 -5.51 12.02
N LEU A 104 -21.57 -4.45 12.68
CA LEU A 104 -22.38 -3.74 13.68
C LEU A 104 -23.63 -3.12 13.05
N GLU A 105 -23.53 -2.57 11.84
CA GLU A 105 -24.66 -2.04 11.09
C GLU A 105 -25.66 -3.15 10.72
N ILE A 106 -25.18 -4.30 10.25
CA ILE A 106 -26.03 -5.47 9.96
C ILE A 106 -26.73 -5.95 11.23
N MET A 107 -26.00 -6.09 12.35
CA MET A 107 -26.62 -6.49 13.62
C MET A 107 -27.69 -5.49 14.06
N ARG A 108 -27.42 -4.19 13.92
CA ARG A 108 -28.35 -3.12 14.29
C ARG A 108 -29.59 -3.09 13.41
N SER A 109 -29.43 -3.27 12.10
CA SER A 109 -30.53 -3.13 11.15
C SER A 109 -31.43 -4.36 11.07
N PHE A 110 -30.89 -5.56 11.31
CA PHE A 110 -31.62 -6.80 11.03
C PHE A 110 -31.72 -7.73 12.24
N PHE A 111 -30.59 -8.06 12.88
CA PHE A 111 -30.60 -9.07 13.93
C PHE A 111 -31.26 -8.60 15.23
N PHE A 112 -31.01 -7.38 15.70
CA PHE A 112 -31.65 -6.88 16.92
C PHE A 112 -33.18 -6.76 16.79
N PRO A 113 -33.74 -6.14 15.72
CA PRO A 113 -35.19 -6.12 15.53
C PRO A 113 -35.81 -7.53 15.45
N LEU A 114 -35.13 -8.47 14.78
CA LEU A 114 -35.59 -9.85 14.66
C LEU A 114 -35.61 -10.58 16.00
N ILE A 115 -34.53 -10.48 16.79
CA ILE A 115 -34.48 -11.06 18.15
C ILE A 115 -35.57 -10.43 19.05
N VAL A 116 -35.71 -9.11 19.02
CA VAL A 116 -36.73 -8.39 19.81
C VAL A 116 -38.14 -8.85 19.43
N SER A 117 -38.43 -9.03 18.14
CA SER A 117 -39.74 -9.52 17.68
C SER A 117 -40.06 -10.94 18.16
N ILE A 118 -39.06 -11.84 18.16
CA ILE A 118 -39.24 -13.22 18.63
C ILE A 118 -39.51 -13.24 20.14
N ILE A 119 -38.74 -12.47 20.92
CA ILE A 119 -38.93 -12.36 22.37
C ILE A 119 -40.30 -11.76 22.68
N ALA A 120 -40.69 -10.69 21.98
CA ALA A 120 -41.99 -10.06 22.14
C ALA A 120 -43.13 -11.06 21.85
N ALA A 121 -43.07 -11.78 20.73
CA ALA A 121 -44.07 -12.78 20.37
C ALA A 121 -44.18 -13.90 21.42
N TYR A 122 -43.05 -14.38 21.95
CA TYR A 122 -43.04 -15.38 23.01
C TYR A 122 -43.68 -14.87 24.31
N LEU A 123 -43.31 -13.66 24.75
CA LEU A 123 -43.89 -13.05 25.94
C LEU A 123 -45.40 -12.84 25.77
N THR A 124 -45.84 -12.30 24.63
CA THR A 124 -47.26 -12.16 24.33
C THR A 124 -47.96 -13.51 24.38
N ALA A 125 -47.44 -14.55 23.73
CA ALA A 125 -48.05 -15.89 23.78
C ALA A 125 -48.14 -16.47 25.20
N LYS A 126 -47.24 -16.08 26.11
CA LYS A 126 -47.24 -16.54 27.52
C LYS A 126 -48.19 -15.73 28.41
N PHE A 127 -48.39 -14.44 28.16
CA PHE A 127 -49.25 -13.57 28.97
C PHE A 127 -50.68 -13.43 28.46
N THR A 128 -50.94 -13.73 27.19
CA THR A 128 -52.30 -13.73 26.60
C THR A 128 -52.98 -15.12 26.76
N LYS A 129 -52.38 -16.03 27.52
CA LYS A 129 -52.92 -17.33 27.93
C LYS A 129 -53.13 -17.33 29.43
#